data_AF-A0A959F934-F1
#
_entry.id   AF-A0A959F934-F1
#
_cell.length_a   1.000
_cell.length_b   1.000
_cell.length_c   1.000
_cell.angle_alpha   90.00
_cell.angle_beta   90.00
_cell.angle_gamma   90.00
#
_symmetry.space_group_name_H-M   'P 1'
#
loop_
_entity.id
_entity.type
_entity.pdbx_description
1 polymer ?
#
loop_
_entity_poly.entity_id
_entity_poly.type
_entity_poly.pdbx_seq_one_letter_code
_entity_poly.pdbx_strand_id
1 'polypeptide(L)'
;MKPFPLLSAGPLFPGMVLLFVFSVMTACHSDREVDRVGQRFQQYQRQFPARQEQQLLSLADLPERLDSLQRILEVLIQVDTHTISTAGKQERLLLLQQLEREWTNWEPYRSNPSLYNLGGLLKKQLVEAEGVKVDSLHHLFDKAETYYQYAQRNLLVSDISLYRLAAQKQYLTLEFLRGELPDSLDRMPLSHQERADLDEKIGQTRRIIKDYLAFCESSFLNHRDSVYQGEPPGR
;
A
#
# COMPACT_ATOMS: atom_id res chain seq x y z
N MET A 1 -10.02 52.63 53.26
CA MET A 1 -9.03 51.53 53.24
C MET A 1 -9.47 50.49 54.25
N LYS A 2 -9.84 49.28 53.80
CA LYS A 2 -10.21 48.13 54.67
C LYS A 2 -9.06 47.11 54.63
N PRO A 3 -8.67 46.51 55.77
CA PRO A 3 -7.62 45.49 55.79
C PRO A 3 -8.13 44.16 55.23
N PHE A 4 -7.24 43.46 54.51
CA PHE A 4 -7.43 42.09 54.03
C PHE A 4 -7.35 41.10 55.21
N PRO A 5 -8.19 40.05 55.24
CA PRO A 5 -8.05 38.98 56.22
C PRO A 5 -6.92 38.03 55.82
N LEU A 6 -6.05 37.74 56.78
CA LEU A 6 -5.05 36.67 56.74
C LEU A 6 -5.76 35.31 56.73
N LEU A 7 -5.55 34.54 55.65
CA LEU A 7 -5.94 33.13 55.57
C LEU A 7 -5.04 32.30 56.49
N SER A 8 -5.64 31.66 57.49
CA SER A 8 -4.97 30.71 58.37
C SER A 8 -4.61 29.43 57.60
N ALA A 9 -3.34 29.04 57.66
CA ALA A 9 -2.88 27.74 57.16
C ALA A 9 -3.45 26.62 58.05
N GLY A 10 -4.40 25.86 57.52
CA GLY A 10 -4.89 24.62 58.12
C GLY A 10 -3.93 23.45 57.85
N PRO A 11 -3.93 22.41 58.70
CA PRO A 11 -3.07 21.24 58.53
C PRO A 11 -3.44 20.46 57.26
N LEU A 12 -2.42 20.18 56.43
CA LEU A 12 -2.53 19.36 55.23
C LEU A 12 -2.93 17.92 55.60
N PHE A 13 -4.11 17.50 55.15
CA PHE A 13 -4.60 16.14 55.30
C PHE A 13 -3.70 15.16 54.51
N PRO A 14 -3.15 14.10 55.14
CA PRO A 14 -2.27 13.12 54.48
C PRO A 14 -2.99 12.26 53.40
N GLY A 15 -4.32 12.32 53.30
CA GLY A 15 -5.09 11.62 52.27
C GLY A 15 -4.97 12.20 50.86
N MET A 16 -4.53 13.45 50.70
CA MET A 16 -4.48 14.13 49.39
C MET A 16 -3.18 13.87 48.61
N VAL A 17 -2.12 13.42 49.30
CA VAL A 17 -0.83 13.08 48.67
C VAL A 17 -0.90 11.71 47.98
N LEU A 18 -1.74 10.78 48.48
CA LEU A 18 -1.85 9.44 47.91
C LEU A 18 -2.55 9.41 46.53
N LEU A 19 -3.51 10.32 46.29
CA LEU A 19 -4.20 10.44 45.01
C LEU A 19 -3.30 10.98 43.89
N PHE A 20 -2.33 11.84 44.21
CA PHE A 20 -1.39 12.37 43.23
C PHE A 20 -0.38 11.31 42.75
N VAL A 21 0.11 10.44 43.64
CA VAL A 21 1.05 9.37 43.27
C VAL A 21 0.38 8.30 42.39
N PHE A 22 -0.89 7.96 42.66
CA PHE A 22 -1.64 7.03 41.80
C PHE A 22 -1.91 7.61 40.40
N SER A 23 -2.16 8.92 40.29
CA SER A 23 -2.41 9.56 38.99
C SER A 23 -1.15 9.71 38.11
N VAL A 24 0.06 9.77 38.70
CA VAL A 24 1.31 9.84 37.93
C VAL A 24 1.74 8.45 37.44
N MET A 25 1.48 7.39 38.22
CA MET A 25 1.82 6.01 37.85
C MET A 25 0.95 5.47 36.69
N THR A 26 -0.32 5.86 36.61
CA THR A 26 -1.21 5.44 35.51
C THR A 26 -0.85 6.10 34.18
N ALA A 27 -0.40 7.35 34.20
CA ALA A 27 0.07 8.06 33.01
C ALA A 27 1.31 7.38 32.38
N CYS A 28 2.29 6.98 33.21
CA CYS A 28 3.46 6.26 32.71
C CYS A 28 3.15 4.84 32.22
N HIS A 29 2.07 4.21 32.68
CA HIS A 29 1.67 2.88 32.20
C HIS A 29 0.96 2.97 30.84
N SER A 30 0.08 3.96 30.67
CA SER A 30 -0.68 4.14 29.42
C SER A 30 0.22 4.56 28.25
N ASP A 31 1.23 5.40 28.51
CA ASP A 31 2.22 5.78 27.48
C ASP A 31 3.03 4.57 26.97
N ARG A 32 3.29 3.55 27.81
CA ARG A 32 3.98 2.33 27.39
C ARG A 32 3.18 1.52 26.37
N GLU A 33 1.85 1.62 26.36
CA GLU A 33 1.04 0.95 25.33
C GLU A 33 1.23 1.64 23.97
N VAL A 34 1.34 2.97 23.94
CA VAL A 34 1.69 3.71 22.72
C VAL A 34 3.10 3.31 22.25
N ASP A 35 4.08 3.25 23.14
CA ASP A 35 5.44 2.80 22.83
C ASP A 35 5.46 1.38 22.23
N ARG A 36 4.68 0.44 22.81
CA ARG A 36 4.56 -0.93 22.32
C ARG A 36 3.96 -0.98 20.92
N VAL A 37 2.94 -0.18 20.64
CA VAL A 37 2.37 -0.08 19.30
C VAL A 37 3.40 0.51 18.33
N GLY A 38 4.13 1.54 18.75
CA GLY A 38 5.24 2.11 17.98
C GLY A 38 6.30 1.08 17.63
N GLN A 39 6.69 0.22 18.58
CA GLN A 39 7.63 -0.88 18.33
C GLN A 39 7.08 -1.91 17.34
N ARG A 40 5.80 -2.27 17.42
CA ARG A 40 5.15 -3.16 16.45
C ARG A 40 5.13 -2.55 15.05
N PHE A 41 4.88 -1.25 14.94
CA PHE A 41 4.92 -0.56 13.67
C PHE A 41 6.34 -0.52 13.08
N GLN A 42 7.37 -0.32 13.91
CA GLN A 42 8.76 -0.43 13.46
C GLN A 42 9.11 -1.85 13.00
N GLN A 43 8.59 -2.89 13.65
CA GLN A 43 8.76 -4.28 13.20
C GLN A 43 8.09 -4.50 11.84
N TYR A 44 6.86 -4.01 11.66
CA TYR A 44 6.17 -3.99 10.37
C TYR A 44 7.03 -3.32 9.29
N GLN A 45 7.59 -2.13 9.55
CA GLN A 45 8.43 -1.42 8.58
C GLN A 45 9.72 -2.18 8.21
N ARG A 46 10.27 -2.97 9.13
CA ARG A 46 11.44 -3.84 8.84
C ARG A 46 11.06 -5.05 7.99
N GLN A 47 9.89 -5.65 8.25
CA GLN A 47 9.37 -6.75 7.44
C GLN A 47 8.97 -6.28 6.04
N PHE A 48 8.44 -5.07 5.94
CA PHE A 48 7.83 -4.51 4.74
C PHE A 48 8.49 -3.18 4.32
N PRO A 49 9.77 -3.20 3.92
CA PRO A 49 10.51 -1.99 3.60
C PRO A 49 9.86 -1.23 2.44
N ALA A 50 9.85 0.10 2.51
CA ALA A 50 9.24 0.99 1.52
C ALA A 50 10.07 1.18 0.23
N ARG A 51 11.03 0.30 -0.08
CA ARG A 51 11.95 0.51 -1.22
C ARG A 51 11.21 0.36 -2.55
N GLN A 52 11.24 1.41 -3.37
CA GLN A 52 10.58 1.48 -4.68
C GLN A 52 10.98 0.36 -5.64
N GLU A 53 12.23 -0.09 -5.60
CA GLU A 53 12.76 -1.15 -6.48
C GLU A 53 12.12 -2.52 -6.21
N GLN A 54 11.43 -2.70 -5.07
CA GLN A 54 10.77 -3.95 -4.71
C GLN A 54 9.25 -3.92 -4.92
N GLN A 55 8.70 -2.89 -5.58
CA GLN A 55 7.25 -2.75 -5.76
C GLN A 55 6.56 -4.00 -6.37
N LEU A 56 7.24 -4.71 -7.29
CA LEU A 56 6.70 -5.95 -7.85
C LEU A 56 6.65 -7.09 -6.81
N LEU A 57 7.69 -7.24 -5.99
CA LEU A 57 7.79 -8.28 -4.98
C LEU A 57 6.91 -7.98 -3.77
N SER A 58 6.69 -6.71 -3.45
CA SER A 58 5.86 -6.29 -2.31
C SER A 58 4.38 -6.65 -2.47
N LEU A 59 3.92 -6.93 -3.69
CA LEU A 59 2.55 -7.36 -3.95
C LEU A 59 2.29 -8.81 -3.56
N ALA A 60 3.35 -9.64 -3.46
CA ALA A 60 3.24 -11.01 -2.97
C ALA A 60 2.69 -11.05 -1.53
N ASP A 61 3.08 -10.07 -0.73
CA ASP A 61 2.75 -10.02 0.69
C ASP A 61 1.62 -9.04 1.00
N LEU A 62 0.90 -8.55 -0.03
CA LEU A 62 -0.15 -7.54 0.16
C LEU A 62 -1.21 -7.95 1.20
N PRO A 63 -1.73 -9.20 1.21
CA PRO A 63 -2.68 -9.62 2.24
C PRO A 63 -2.08 -9.53 3.65
N GLU A 64 -0.87 -10.09 3.84
CA GLU A 64 -0.20 -10.07 5.14
C GLU A 64 0.14 -8.65 5.60
N ARG A 65 0.53 -7.78 4.67
CA ARG A 65 0.82 -6.37 4.91
C ARG A 65 -0.43 -5.65 5.43
N LEU A 66 -1.56 -5.80 4.74
CA LEU A 66 -2.81 -5.15 5.13
C LEU A 66 -3.37 -5.72 6.44
N ASP A 67 -3.31 -7.03 6.65
CA ASP A 67 -3.71 -7.66 7.91
C ASP A 67 -2.83 -7.20 9.09
N SER A 68 -1.54 -6.96 8.84
CA SER A 68 -0.63 -6.42 9.86
C SER A 68 -0.93 -4.96 10.19
N LEU A 69 -1.17 -4.12 9.18
CA LEU A 69 -1.59 -2.73 9.38
C LEU A 69 -2.91 -2.65 10.15
N GLN A 70 -3.89 -3.47 9.79
CA GLN A 70 -5.18 -3.52 10.46
C GLN A 70 -5.02 -3.90 11.94
N ARG A 71 -4.26 -4.96 12.25
CA ARG A 71 -4.02 -5.38 13.64
C ARG A 71 -3.31 -4.30 14.47
N ILE A 72 -2.35 -3.58 13.88
CA ILE A 72 -1.66 -2.49 14.59
C ILE A 72 -2.63 -1.33 14.86
N LEU A 73 -3.45 -0.97 13.87
CA LEU A 73 -4.47 0.08 14.00
C LEU A 73 -5.51 -0.25 15.07
N GLU A 74 -6.03 -1.48 15.10
CA GLU A 74 -7.01 -1.94 16.09
C GLU A 74 -6.47 -1.79 17.52
N VAL A 75 -5.21 -2.16 17.75
CA VAL A 75 -4.56 -2.00 19.06
C VAL A 75 -4.39 -0.52 19.41
N LEU A 76 -3.99 0.33 18.45
CA LEU A 76 -3.80 1.76 18.68
C LEU A 76 -5.10 2.50 19.03
N ILE A 77 -6.22 2.08 18.42
CA ILE A 77 -7.55 2.65 18.68
C ILE A 77 -8.02 2.29 20.10
N GLN A 78 -7.66 1.10 20.59
CA GLN A 78 -8.01 0.63 21.94
C GLN A 78 -7.24 1.34 23.08
N VAL A 79 -6.15 2.06 22.77
CA VAL A 79 -5.40 2.83 23.78
C VAL A 79 -6.29 3.95 24.33
N ASP A 80 -6.55 3.92 25.64
CA ASP A 80 -7.38 4.90 26.32
C ASP A 80 -6.72 6.30 26.35
N THR A 81 -7.35 7.24 25.64
CA THR A 81 -6.85 8.61 25.51
C THR A 81 -6.95 9.45 26.80
N HIS A 82 -7.73 9.01 27.79
CA HIS A 82 -7.88 9.73 29.05
C HIS A 82 -6.70 9.50 30.00
N THR A 83 -6.00 8.38 29.85
CA THR A 83 -4.92 7.95 30.75
C THR A 83 -3.52 8.24 30.22
N ILE A 84 -3.36 8.54 28.92
CA ILE A 84 -2.06 8.90 28.31
C ILE A 84 -1.66 10.36 28.54
N SER A 85 -0.36 10.61 28.62
CA SER A 85 0.21 11.96 28.74
C SER A 85 0.00 12.78 27.45
N THR A 86 0.26 14.08 27.51
CA THR A 86 0.23 14.94 26.32
C THR A 86 1.23 14.48 25.24
N ALA A 87 2.41 14.00 25.65
CA ALA A 87 3.41 13.44 24.74
C ALA A 87 2.90 12.15 24.09
N GLY A 88 2.34 11.22 24.89
CA GLY A 88 1.74 9.99 24.39
C GLY A 88 0.57 10.23 23.42
N LYS A 89 -0.24 11.27 23.66
CA LYS A 89 -1.30 11.71 22.71
C LYS A 89 -0.73 12.14 21.37
N GLN A 90 0.35 12.93 21.40
CA GLN A 90 1.02 13.39 20.20
C GLN A 90 1.63 12.23 19.41
N GLU A 91 2.29 11.30 20.10
CA GLU A 91 2.86 10.11 19.48
C GLU A 91 1.78 9.19 18.88
N ARG A 92 0.69 8.94 19.61
CA ARG A 92 -0.47 8.22 19.08
C ARG A 92 -1.01 8.85 17.80
N LEU A 93 -1.13 10.17 17.75
CA LEU A 93 -1.60 10.88 16.56
C LEU A 93 -0.64 10.70 15.38
N LEU A 94 0.67 10.78 15.61
CA LEU A 94 1.68 10.55 14.58
C LEU A 94 1.62 9.11 14.05
N LEU A 95 1.46 8.12 14.93
CA LEU A 95 1.31 6.71 14.53
C LEU A 95 0.05 6.49 13.70
N LEU A 96 -1.09 7.09 14.10
CA LEU A 96 -2.33 7.02 13.31
C LEU A 96 -2.14 7.56 11.89
N GLN A 97 -1.50 8.73 11.75
CA GLN A 97 -1.23 9.33 10.43
C GLN A 97 -0.30 8.46 9.58
N GLN A 98 0.70 7.82 10.19
CA GLN A 98 1.62 6.93 9.49
C GLN A 98 0.92 5.64 9.02
N LEU A 99 0.10 5.04 9.88
CA LEU A 99 -0.70 3.86 9.55
C LEU A 99 -1.72 4.15 8.46
N GLU A 100 -2.42 5.29 8.53
CA GLU A 100 -3.38 5.72 7.52
C GLU A 100 -2.70 5.92 6.16
N ARG A 101 -1.50 6.53 6.16
CA ARG A 101 -0.71 6.69 4.93
C ARG A 101 -0.31 5.34 4.32
N GLU A 102 0.20 4.41 5.13
CA GLU A 102 0.52 3.06 4.67
C GLU A 102 -0.72 2.36 4.13
N TRP A 103 -1.83 2.40 4.85
CA TRP A 103 -3.10 1.82 4.42
C TRP A 103 -3.55 2.40 3.07
N THR A 104 -3.56 3.72 2.93
CA THR A 104 -3.95 4.42 1.70
C THR A 104 -3.04 4.08 0.51
N ASN A 105 -1.77 3.78 0.76
CA ASN A 105 -0.84 3.37 -0.30
C ASN A 105 -1.13 1.94 -0.80
N TRP A 106 -1.56 1.05 0.08
CA TRP A 106 -1.60 -0.39 -0.22
C TRP A 106 -3.00 -0.93 -0.45
N GLU A 107 -4.01 -0.46 0.28
CA GLU A 107 -5.39 -0.91 0.12
C GLU A 107 -5.81 -0.87 -1.36
N PRO A 108 -5.62 0.23 -2.11
CA PRO A 108 -6.20 0.37 -3.44
C PRO A 108 -5.83 -0.75 -4.41
N TYR A 109 -4.74 -1.47 -4.18
CA TYR A 109 -4.37 -2.63 -4.97
C TYR A 109 -5.36 -3.80 -4.84
N ARG A 110 -6.11 -3.92 -3.74
CA ARG A 110 -7.20 -4.90 -3.62
C ARG A 110 -8.39 -4.53 -4.49
N SER A 111 -8.69 -3.25 -4.64
CA SER A 111 -9.94 -2.80 -5.26
C SER A 111 -9.78 -2.31 -6.70
N ASN A 112 -8.56 -1.97 -7.14
CA ASN A 112 -8.31 -1.32 -8.41
C ASN A 112 -7.36 -2.11 -9.33
N PRO A 113 -7.89 -2.91 -10.29
CA PRO A 113 -7.09 -3.69 -11.22
C PRO A 113 -6.23 -2.84 -12.14
N SER A 114 -6.55 -1.54 -12.31
CA SER A 114 -5.83 -0.63 -13.19
C SER A 114 -4.50 -0.13 -12.59
N LEU A 115 -4.26 -0.38 -11.30
CA LEU A 115 -2.97 -0.11 -10.65
C LEU A 115 -1.91 -1.16 -11.04
N TYR A 116 -2.34 -2.33 -11.52
CA TYR A 116 -1.45 -3.36 -12.03
C TYR A 116 -1.09 -3.08 -13.50
N ASN A 117 -0.06 -2.27 -13.70
CA ASN A 117 0.34 -1.72 -14.99
C ASN A 117 1.86 -1.88 -15.23
N LEU A 118 2.27 -3.06 -15.69
CA LEU A 118 3.68 -3.35 -16.00
C LEU A 118 4.24 -2.40 -17.08
N GLY A 119 3.43 -2.00 -18.06
CA GLY A 119 3.84 -1.05 -19.10
C GLY A 119 4.26 0.31 -18.53
N GLY A 120 3.52 0.81 -17.54
CA GLY A 120 3.90 2.03 -16.82
C GLY A 120 5.24 1.91 -16.11
N LEU A 121 5.50 0.75 -15.48
CA LEU A 121 6.77 0.47 -14.81
C LEU A 121 7.93 0.40 -15.81
N LEU A 122 7.74 -0.32 -16.93
CA LEU A 122 8.74 -0.42 -18.00
C LEU A 122 9.04 0.95 -18.60
N LYS A 123 8.01 1.75 -18.91
CA LYS A 123 8.19 3.09 -19.48
C LYS A 123 8.92 4.03 -18.51
N LYS A 124 8.62 3.94 -17.21
CA LYS A 124 9.35 4.69 -16.17
C LYS A 124 10.86 4.35 -16.18
N GLN A 125 11.21 3.06 -16.28
CA GLN A 125 12.61 2.63 -16.37
C GLN A 125 13.32 3.12 -17.65
N LEU A 126 12.59 3.28 -18.75
CA LEU A 126 13.16 3.85 -19.99
C LEU A 126 13.43 5.35 -19.89
N VAL A 127 12.57 6.11 -19.21
CA VAL A 127 12.61 7.59 -19.20
C VAL A 127 13.49 8.16 -18.09
N GLU A 128 13.51 7.56 -16.91
CA GLU A 128 14.22 8.12 -15.74
C GLU A 128 15.72 7.89 -15.75
N ALA A 129 16.24 7.10 -16.68
CA ALA A 129 17.63 6.74 -16.70
C ALA A 129 18.41 7.65 -17.68
N GLU A 130 19.47 8.31 -17.21
CA GLU A 130 20.55 8.87 -18.04
C GLU A 130 21.35 7.74 -18.73
N GLY A 131 20.64 6.82 -19.40
CA GLY A 131 21.11 5.52 -19.85
C GLY A 131 20.25 4.40 -19.27
N VAL A 132 19.43 3.76 -20.11
CA VAL A 132 18.56 2.65 -19.70
C VAL A 132 19.38 1.53 -19.07
N LYS A 133 19.03 1.15 -17.83
CA LYS A 133 19.58 -0.03 -17.19
C LYS A 133 18.87 -1.25 -17.76
N VAL A 134 19.47 -1.85 -18.77
CA VAL A 134 18.99 -3.08 -19.43
C VAL A 134 18.69 -4.17 -18.40
N ASP A 135 19.53 -4.31 -17.37
CA ASP A 135 19.31 -5.22 -16.24
C ASP A 135 17.97 -5.00 -15.53
N SER A 136 17.55 -3.75 -15.35
CA SER A 136 16.24 -3.43 -14.76
C SER A 136 15.10 -3.89 -15.66
N LEU A 137 15.24 -3.80 -16.99
CA LEU A 137 14.24 -4.31 -17.93
C LEU A 137 14.17 -5.83 -17.87
N HIS A 138 15.31 -6.53 -17.88
CA HIS A 138 15.33 -7.99 -17.71
C HIS A 138 14.63 -8.40 -16.41
N HIS A 139 14.95 -7.71 -15.30
CA HIS A 139 14.29 -7.97 -14.02
C HIS A 139 12.77 -7.82 -14.07
N LEU A 140 12.27 -6.74 -14.69
CA LEU A 140 10.82 -6.54 -14.83
C LEU A 140 10.16 -7.61 -15.70
N PHE A 141 10.80 -8.02 -16.80
CA PHE A 141 10.28 -9.09 -17.66
C PHE A 141 10.26 -10.45 -16.96
N ASP A 142 11.32 -10.78 -16.23
CA ASP A 142 11.41 -12.03 -15.46
C ASP A 142 10.34 -12.14 -14.37
N LYS A 143 9.81 -11.00 -13.91
CA LYS A 143 8.78 -10.92 -12.89
C LYS A 143 7.38 -10.70 -13.45
N ALA A 144 7.22 -10.53 -14.76
CA ALA A 144 5.94 -10.18 -15.38
C ALA A 144 4.82 -11.19 -15.05
N GLU A 145 5.11 -12.49 -15.13
CA GLU A 145 4.13 -13.54 -14.85
C GLU A 145 3.67 -13.50 -13.40
N THR A 146 4.62 -13.57 -12.46
CA THR A 146 4.35 -13.54 -11.03
C THR A 146 3.61 -12.26 -10.62
N TYR A 147 3.96 -11.12 -11.22
CA TYR A 147 3.30 -9.84 -10.98
C TYR A 147 1.78 -9.90 -11.26
N TYR A 148 1.38 -10.42 -12.42
CA TYR A 148 -0.03 -10.51 -12.77
C TYR A 148 -0.75 -11.67 -12.05
N GLN A 149 -0.05 -12.74 -11.67
CA GLN A 149 -0.60 -13.76 -10.77
C GLN A 149 -0.95 -13.16 -9.40
N TYR A 150 -0.08 -12.32 -8.84
CA TYR A 150 -0.40 -11.61 -7.59
C TYR A 150 -1.52 -10.60 -7.77
N ALA A 151 -1.58 -9.91 -8.90
CA ALA A 151 -2.70 -9.03 -9.23
C ALA A 151 -4.02 -9.79 -9.14
N GLN A 152 -4.16 -10.89 -9.89
CA GLN A 152 -5.38 -11.69 -9.91
C GLN A 152 -5.77 -12.22 -8.53
N ARG A 153 -4.79 -12.68 -7.74
CA ARG A 153 -5.03 -13.23 -6.39
C ARG A 153 -5.49 -12.15 -5.40
N ASN A 154 -4.95 -10.95 -5.50
CA ASN A 154 -5.17 -9.90 -4.50
C ASN A 154 -6.44 -9.08 -4.75
N LEU A 155 -7.01 -9.15 -5.95
CA LEU A 155 -8.16 -8.36 -6.36
C LEU A 155 -9.47 -8.83 -5.72
N LEU A 156 -10.13 -7.90 -5.04
CA LEU A 156 -11.48 -7.97 -4.48
C LEU A 156 -12.26 -6.73 -4.95
N VAL A 157 -12.53 -6.70 -6.25
CA VAL A 157 -13.06 -5.50 -6.93
C VAL A 157 -14.56 -5.37 -6.73
N SER A 158 -15.00 -4.23 -6.21
CA SER A 158 -16.41 -3.85 -6.12
C SER A 158 -16.86 -2.95 -7.27
N ASP A 159 -15.99 -2.06 -7.76
CA ASP A 159 -16.27 -1.19 -8.91
C ASP A 159 -15.74 -1.80 -10.22
N ILE A 160 -16.66 -2.28 -11.02
CA ILE A 160 -16.34 -3.07 -12.22
C ILE A 160 -15.96 -2.19 -13.40
N SER A 161 -16.22 -0.89 -13.35
CA SER A 161 -15.70 0.06 -14.32
C SER A 161 -14.15 0.08 -14.34
N LEU A 162 -13.51 -0.27 -13.20
CA LEU A 162 -12.06 -0.32 -13.08
C LEU A 162 -11.43 -1.44 -13.90
N TYR A 163 -12.13 -2.55 -14.14
CA TYR A 163 -11.65 -3.60 -15.05
C TYR A 163 -11.56 -3.11 -16.50
N ARG A 164 -12.50 -2.29 -16.94
CA ARG A 164 -12.45 -1.67 -18.27
C ARG A 164 -11.24 -0.73 -18.40
N LEU A 165 -10.99 0.10 -17.39
CA LEU A 165 -9.81 0.95 -17.34
C LEU A 165 -8.51 0.12 -17.33
N ALA A 166 -8.48 -0.98 -16.57
CA ALA A 166 -7.34 -1.89 -16.54
C ALA A 166 -7.07 -2.49 -17.91
N ALA A 167 -8.10 -2.99 -18.60
CA ALA A 167 -8.02 -3.51 -19.96
C ALA A 167 -7.44 -2.48 -20.95
N GLN A 168 -7.92 -1.24 -20.91
CA GLN A 168 -7.38 -0.14 -21.73
C GLN A 168 -5.88 0.08 -21.49
N LYS A 169 -5.43 0.09 -20.22
CA LYS A 169 -4.01 0.22 -19.89
C LYS A 169 -3.18 -0.95 -20.40
N GLN A 170 -3.70 -2.17 -20.37
CA GLN A 170 -2.99 -3.34 -20.91
C GLN A 170 -2.89 -3.27 -22.44
N TYR A 171 -3.93 -2.78 -23.13
CA TYR A 171 -3.87 -2.53 -24.57
C TYR A 171 -2.75 -1.53 -24.92
N LEU A 172 -2.68 -0.41 -24.22
CA LEU A 172 -1.60 0.58 -24.40
C LEU A 172 -0.23 -0.03 -24.11
N THR A 173 -0.13 -0.91 -23.11
CA THR A 173 1.11 -1.64 -22.83
C THR A 173 1.51 -2.55 -23.99
N LEU A 174 0.56 -3.24 -24.61
CA LEU A 174 0.84 -4.11 -25.76
C LEU A 174 1.34 -3.31 -26.97
N GLU A 175 0.76 -2.13 -27.23
CA GLU A 175 1.24 -1.23 -28.29
C GLU A 175 2.65 -0.71 -27.98
N PHE A 176 2.91 -0.31 -26.74
CA PHE A 176 4.24 0.09 -26.28
C PHE A 176 5.28 -1.03 -26.51
N LEU A 177 4.96 -2.27 -26.12
CA LEU A 177 5.85 -3.43 -26.32
C LEU A 177 6.04 -3.82 -27.78
N ARG A 178 5.11 -3.45 -28.68
CA ARG A 178 5.20 -3.77 -30.12
C ARG A 178 6.03 -2.75 -30.90
N GLY A 179 6.02 -1.48 -30.49
CA GLY A 179 6.65 -0.38 -31.23
C GLY A 179 7.66 0.40 -30.39
N GLU A 180 7.16 1.22 -29.46
CA GLU A 180 7.97 2.22 -28.74
C GLU A 180 9.17 1.60 -27.99
N LEU A 181 8.99 0.44 -27.34
CA LEU A 181 10.09 -0.24 -26.65
C LEU A 181 11.15 -0.77 -27.63
N PRO A 182 10.84 -1.60 -28.64
CA PRO A 182 11.80 -2.00 -29.65
C PRO A 182 12.57 -0.83 -30.27
N ASP A 183 11.85 0.23 -30.68
CA ASP A 183 12.45 1.45 -31.27
C ASP A 183 13.45 2.13 -30.30
N SER A 184 13.18 2.06 -29.00
CA SER A 184 14.05 2.59 -27.96
C SER A 184 15.29 1.71 -27.79
N LEU A 185 15.11 0.39 -27.76
CA LEU A 185 16.21 -0.56 -27.66
C LEU A 185 17.15 -0.45 -28.87
N ASP A 186 16.64 -0.14 -30.07
CA ASP A 186 17.43 -0.01 -31.32
C ASP A 186 18.47 1.09 -31.27
N ARG A 187 18.27 2.07 -30.38
CA ARG A 187 19.19 3.18 -30.17
C ARG A 187 20.22 2.92 -29.07
N MET A 188 20.12 1.78 -28.38
CA MET A 188 21.01 1.41 -27.30
C MET A 188 22.19 0.57 -27.81
N PRO A 189 23.38 0.70 -27.20
CA PRO A 189 24.56 -0.08 -27.56
C PRO A 189 24.49 -1.51 -26.99
N LEU A 190 23.50 -2.30 -27.41
CA LEU A 190 23.30 -3.68 -26.97
C LEU A 190 24.12 -4.65 -27.83
N SER A 191 24.65 -5.69 -27.21
CA SER A 191 25.17 -6.84 -27.95
C SER A 191 24.04 -7.60 -28.66
N HIS A 192 24.39 -8.37 -29.68
CA HIS A 192 23.43 -9.24 -30.38
C HIS A 192 22.73 -10.23 -29.42
N GLN A 193 23.45 -10.72 -28.40
CA GLN A 193 22.90 -11.67 -27.44
C GLN A 193 21.89 -11.02 -26.50
N GLU A 194 22.21 -9.83 -25.95
CA GLU A 194 21.28 -9.09 -25.07
C GLU A 194 20.00 -8.71 -25.81
N ARG A 195 20.14 -8.29 -27.07
CA ARG A 195 19.00 -7.99 -27.94
C ARG A 195 18.10 -9.20 -28.17
N ALA A 196 18.68 -10.34 -28.52
CA ALA A 196 17.91 -11.56 -28.73
C ALA A 196 17.17 -11.99 -27.45
N ASP A 197 17.81 -11.89 -26.29
CA ASP A 197 17.18 -12.21 -25.00
C ASP A 197 16.03 -11.23 -24.67
N LEU A 198 16.21 -9.93 -24.89
CA LEU A 198 15.14 -8.95 -24.72
C LEU A 198 13.97 -9.19 -25.66
N ASP A 199 14.22 -9.50 -26.93
CA ASP A 199 13.16 -9.79 -27.90
C ASP A 199 12.33 -11.02 -27.48
N GLU A 200 12.98 -12.07 -27.00
CA GLU A 200 12.31 -13.25 -26.43
C GLU A 200 11.45 -12.88 -25.22
N LYS A 201 12.02 -12.13 -24.27
CA LYS A 201 11.32 -11.67 -23.06
C LYS A 201 10.14 -10.75 -23.36
N ILE A 202 10.26 -9.87 -24.36
CA ILE A 202 9.16 -9.04 -24.86
C ILE A 202 8.05 -9.93 -25.43
N GLY A 203 8.41 -10.93 -26.25
CA GLY A 203 7.47 -11.90 -26.79
C GLY A 203 6.71 -12.67 -25.71
N GLN A 204 7.40 -13.15 -24.68
CA GLN A 204 6.80 -13.81 -23.52
C GLN A 204 5.89 -12.86 -22.72
N THR A 205 6.37 -11.67 -22.40
CA THR A 205 5.64 -10.66 -21.62
C THR A 205 4.35 -10.23 -22.32
N ARG A 206 4.36 -10.11 -23.65
CA ARG A 206 3.15 -9.84 -24.43
C ARG A 206 2.08 -10.92 -24.27
N ARG A 207 2.46 -12.20 -24.11
CA ARG A 207 1.50 -13.28 -23.85
C ARG A 207 0.89 -13.14 -22.46
N ILE A 208 1.73 -12.94 -21.45
CA ILE A 208 1.30 -12.72 -20.06
C ILE A 208 0.33 -11.54 -19.94
N ILE A 209 0.62 -10.41 -20.59
CA ILE A 209 -0.26 -9.24 -20.57
C ILE A 209 -1.60 -9.52 -21.27
N LYS A 210 -1.61 -10.30 -22.35
CA LYS A 210 -2.86 -10.72 -23.01
C LYS A 210 -3.71 -11.58 -22.09
N ASP A 211 -3.10 -12.45 -21.30
CA ASP A 211 -3.83 -13.28 -20.34
C ASP A 211 -4.46 -12.42 -19.24
N TYR A 212 -3.73 -11.43 -18.71
CA TYR A 212 -4.29 -10.48 -17.74
C TYR A 212 -5.35 -9.55 -18.35
N LEU A 213 -5.19 -9.13 -19.60
CA LEU A 213 -6.20 -8.39 -20.36
C LEU A 213 -7.49 -9.21 -20.49
N ALA A 214 -7.38 -10.47 -20.92
CA ALA A 214 -8.53 -11.38 -21.03
C ALA A 214 -9.22 -11.61 -19.68
N PHE A 215 -8.44 -11.71 -18.59
CA PHE A 215 -8.99 -11.74 -17.23
C PHE A 215 -9.79 -10.47 -16.91
N CYS A 216 -9.28 -9.28 -17.23
CA CYS A 216 -10.00 -8.03 -16.99
C CYS A 216 -11.29 -7.94 -17.82
N GLU A 217 -11.24 -8.29 -19.10
CA GLU A 217 -12.39 -8.25 -19.99
C GLU A 217 -13.48 -9.25 -19.59
N SER A 218 -13.09 -10.50 -19.28
CA SER A 218 -14.03 -11.52 -18.81
C SER A 218 -14.69 -11.13 -17.48
N SER A 219 -13.93 -10.57 -16.54
CA SER A 219 -14.47 -10.08 -15.27
C SER A 219 -15.51 -8.97 -15.48
N PHE A 220 -15.24 -8.04 -16.40
CA PHE A 220 -16.17 -6.98 -16.76
C PHE A 220 -17.46 -7.52 -17.42
N LEU A 221 -17.32 -8.44 -18.38
CA LEU A 221 -18.45 -9.02 -19.11
C LEU A 221 -19.34 -9.87 -18.21
N ASN A 222 -18.76 -10.75 -17.39
CA ASN A 222 -19.51 -11.63 -16.48
C ASN A 222 -20.40 -10.84 -15.53
N HIS A 223 -19.90 -9.72 -15.00
CA HIS A 223 -20.71 -8.87 -14.15
C HIS A 223 -21.87 -8.22 -14.91
N ARG A 224 -21.59 -7.65 -16.08
CA ARG A 224 -22.63 -7.03 -16.90
C ARG A 224 -23.75 -8.03 -17.18
N ASP A 225 -23.40 -9.26 -17.52
CA ASP A 225 -24.37 -10.32 -17.84
C ASP A 225 -25.18 -10.75 -16.60
N SER A 226 -24.56 -10.75 -15.40
CA SER A 226 -25.25 -11.05 -14.14
C SER A 226 -26.29 -9.98 -13.74
N VAL A 227 -26.05 -8.71 -14.07
CA VAL A 227 -27.00 -7.61 -13.81
C VAL A 227 -28.24 -7.78 -14.69
N TYR A 228 -28.07 -8.14 -15.97
CA TYR A 228 -29.18 -8.33 -16.90
C TYR A 228 -30.06 -9.55 -16.59
N GLN A 229 -29.55 -10.57 -15.88
CA GLN A 229 -30.34 -11.74 -15.48
C GLN A 229 -31.18 -11.51 -14.21
N GLY A 230 -30.94 -10.42 -13.47
CA GLY A 230 -31.61 -10.10 -12.21
C GLY A 230 -32.86 -9.22 -12.35
N GLU A 231 -33.11 -8.61 -13.51
CA GLU A 231 -34.35 -7.85 -13.74
C GLU A 231 -35.45 -8.79 -14.26
N PRO A 232 -36.55 -9.02 -13.51
CA PRO A 232 -37.71 -9.68 -14.09
C PRO A 232 -38.21 -8.84 -15.25
N PRO A 233 -38.63 -9.45 -16.38
CA PRO A 233 -39.19 -8.69 -17.49
C PRO A 233 -40.37 -7.86 -16.96
N GLY A 234 -40.18 -6.54 -16.95
CA GLY A 234 -41.21 -5.58 -16.56
C GLY A 234 -42.45 -5.85 -17.39
N ARG A 235 -43.53 -6.26 -16.71
CA ARG A 235 -44.87 -6.40 -17.28
C ARG A 235 -45.57 -5.06 -17.32
#